data_AF-A0A061S4U6-F1
#
_entry.id   AF-A0A061S4U6-F1
#
_cell.length_a   1.000
_cell.length_b   1.000
_cell.length_c   1.000
_cell.angle_alpha   90.00
_cell.angle_beta   90.00
_cell.angle_gamma   90.00
#
_symmetry.space_group_name_H-M   'P 1'
#
loop_
_entity.id
_entity.type
_entity.pdbx_description
1 polymer ?
#
loop_
_entity_poly.entity_id
_entity_poly.type
_entity_poly.pdbx_seq_one_letter_code
_entity_poly.pdbx_strand_id
1 'polypeptide(L)'
;FMLDHGVRSLERAGQHSSAGHDSKQAQHKEWLHYLRFRVELSKGNVVTATELLQEASGVPGSSSRMLVLYVQLCLCKQENFNCLSLGVTALQLLLQKLVEELQHNSQTSRLEETAVMVQQTLQKLVELAKNDGDKLKLFKQAADLMGTNEALSSTPTGHMEWMLITAYNRGIALAQQGKLNEAEQHIYAALNIQRAAKVLSVKEEEMKRALQIVKELAEEEETGSASYIPASLIQP
;
A
#
# COMPACT_ATOMS: atom_id res chain seq x y z
N PHE A 1 16.71 13.92 24.25
CA PHE A 1 17.61 13.55 25.38
C PHE A 1 17.75 12.04 25.59
N MET A 2 16.75 11.30 26.10
CA MET A 2 16.89 9.85 26.33
C MET A 2 17.19 9.06 25.03
N LEU A 3 16.53 9.41 23.92
CA LEU A 3 16.78 8.78 22.63
C LEU A 3 18.18 9.09 22.06
N ASP A 4 18.64 10.34 22.18
CA ASP A 4 19.99 10.73 21.73
C ASP A 4 21.09 10.00 22.51
N HIS A 5 20.89 9.81 23.83
CA HIS A 5 21.80 9.02 24.64
C HIS A 5 21.82 7.54 24.21
N GLY A 6 20.66 6.98 23.87
CA GLY A 6 20.54 5.64 23.30
C GLY A 6 21.33 5.49 22.00
N VAL A 7 21.19 6.43 21.05
CA VAL A 7 21.94 6.45 19.78
C VAL A 7 23.45 6.44 20.05
N ARG A 8 23.97 7.37 20.86
CA ARG A 8 25.41 7.47 21.18
C ARG A 8 25.95 6.24 21.92
N SER A 9 25.10 5.54 22.66
CA SER A 9 25.49 4.31 23.38
C SER A 9 25.61 3.13 22.43
N LEU A 10 24.67 3.00 21.47
CA LEU A 10 24.77 2.01 20.41
C LEU A 10 25.95 2.29 19.47
N GLU A 11 26.21 3.55 19.09
CA GLU A 11 27.36 3.88 18.23
C GLU A 11 28.69 3.42 18.84
N ARG A 12 28.88 3.67 20.14
CA ARG A 12 30.06 3.21 20.89
C ARG A 12 30.13 1.68 20.96
N ALA A 13 29.01 1.01 21.21
CA ALA A 13 28.97 -0.45 21.22
C ALA A 13 29.31 -1.07 19.86
N GLY A 14 28.92 -0.43 18.75
CA GLY A 14 29.22 -0.87 17.39
C GLY A 14 30.72 -0.79 17.04
N GLN A 15 31.45 0.18 17.60
CA GLN A 15 32.89 0.36 17.36
C GLN A 15 33.75 -0.72 18.01
N HIS A 16 33.24 -1.40 19.05
CA HIS A 16 33.98 -2.43 19.80
C HIS A 16 33.64 -3.86 19.36
N SER A 17 32.74 -4.06 18.39
CA SER A 17 32.40 -5.39 17.89
C SER A 17 33.47 -5.88 16.91
N SER A 18 34.32 -6.81 17.36
CA SER A 18 35.33 -7.47 16.50
C SER A 18 34.66 -8.33 15.41
N ALA A 19 35.30 -8.40 14.23
CA ALA A 19 34.81 -8.87 12.93
C ALA A 19 34.32 -10.33 12.79
N GLY A 20 33.83 -10.98 13.85
CA GLY A 20 33.41 -12.39 13.83
C GLY A 20 31.90 -12.67 13.85
N HIS A 21 31.04 -11.64 13.85
CA HIS A 21 29.59 -11.81 14.02
C HIS A 21 28.75 -10.90 13.12
N ASP A 22 28.76 -11.18 11.81
CA ASP A 22 28.03 -10.41 10.78
C ASP A 22 26.54 -10.22 11.10
N SER A 23 25.88 -11.25 11.64
CA SER A 23 24.45 -11.17 12.01
C SER A 23 24.18 -10.18 13.16
N LYS A 24 25.02 -10.17 14.19
CA LYS A 24 24.87 -9.22 15.31
C LYS A 24 25.18 -7.79 14.85
N GLN A 25 26.16 -7.64 13.96
CA GLN A 25 26.50 -6.33 13.39
C GLN A 25 25.37 -5.78 12.51
N ALA A 26 24.70 -6.63 11.73
CA ALA A 26 23.53 -6.25 10.94
C ALA A 26 22.36 -5.79 11.83
N GLN A 27 22.00 -6.57 12.85
CA GLN A 27 20.97 -6.19 13.82
C GLN A 27 21.30 -4.89 14.55
N HIS A 28 22.57 -4.71 14.94
CA HIS A 28 23.02 -3.48 15.59
C HIS A 28 22.89 -2.25 14.69
N LYS A 29 23.28 -2.37 13.43
CA LYS A 29 23.09 -1.32 12.42
C LYS A 29 21.61 -1.01 12.24
N GLU A 30 20.75 -2.02 12.16
CA GLU A 30 19.31 -1.86 12.01
C GLU A 30 18.69 -1.08 13.18
N TRP A 31 19.02 -1.44 14.43
CA TRP A 31 18.60 -0.71 15.62
C TRP A 31 19.09 0.73 15.67
N LEU A 32 20.33 0.97 15.21
CA LEU A 32 20.89 2.31 15.17
C LEU A 32 20.11 3.21 14.19
N HIS A 33 19.77 2.71 13.00
CA HIS A 33 18.93 3.46 12.05
C HIS A 33 17.57 3.78 12.67
N TYR A 34 16.99 2.84 13.40
CA TYR A 34 15.69 3.03 14.06
C TYR A 34 15.69 4.10 15.14
N LEU A 35 16.71 4.10 16.00
CA LEU A 35 16.81 5.15 16.99
C LEU A 35 17.07 6.51 16.34
N ARG A 36 17.92 6.59 15.31
CA ARG A 36 18.19 7.84 14.57
C ARG A 36 16.92 8.37 13.91
N PHE A 37 16.18 7.52 13.21
CA PHE A 37 14.89 7.88 12.62
C PHE A 37 13.92 8.41 13.68
N ARG A 38 13.79 7.72 14.83
CA ARG A 38 12.88 8.17 15.90
C ARG A 38 13.29 9.53 16.46
N VAL A 39 14.58 9.78 16.59
CA VAL A 39 15.12 11.08 17.00
C VAL A 39 14.73 12.15 15.98
N GLU A 40 14.99 11.94 14.69
CA GLU A 40 14.67 12.92 13.65
C GLU A 40 13.16 13.16 13.51
N LEU A 41 12.35 12.09 13.61
CA LEU A 41 10.89 12.21 13.65
C LEU A 41 10.40 12.98 14.89
N SER A 42 11.08 12.84 16.04
CA SER A 42 10.74 13.61 17.25
C SER A 42 11.09 15.10 17.12
N LYS A 43 12.08 15.44 16.28
CA LYS A 43 12.46 16.81 15.95
C LYS A 43 11.60 17.43 14.85
N GLY A 44 10.72 16.66 14.23
CA GLY A 44 9.94 17.09 13.06
C GLY A 44 10.76 17.18 11.77
N ASN A 45 11.98 16.62 11.75
CA ASN A 45 12.83 16.61 10.58
C ASN A 45 12.45 15.45 9.64
N VAL A 46 11.39 15.68 8.87
CA VAL A 46 10.78 14.68 7.99
C VAL A 46 11.73 14.24 6.87
N VAL A 47 12.52 15.16 6.32
CA VAL A 47 13.44 14.87 5.21
C VAL A 47 14.50 13.87 5.66
N THR A 48 15.23 14.18 6.74
CA THR A 48 16.27 13.26 7.26
C THR A 48 15.67 11.97 7.79
N ALA A 49 14.46 11.99 8.36
CA ALA A 49 13.77 10.75 8.72
C ALA A 49 13.47 9.88 7.48
N THR A 50 13.14 10.48 6.33
CA THR A 50 12.92 9.76 5.06
C THR A 50 14.22 9.14 4.56
N GLU A 51 15.31 9.91 4.54
CA GLU A 51 16.63 9.45 4.11
C GLU A 51 17.10 8.25 4.95
N LEU A 52 16.99 8.35 6.28
CA LEU A 52 17.34 7.25 7.19
C LEU A 52 16.49 5.99 6.97
N LEU A 53 15.22 6.15 6.59
CA LEU A 53 14.34 5.03 6.26
C LEU A 53 14.75 4.36 4.94
N GLN A 54 15.10 5.16 3.92
CA GLN A 54 15.62 4.65 2.65
C GLN A 54 16.95 3.92 2.85
N GLU A 55 17.88 4.50 3.61
CA GLU A 55 19.15 3.85 3.98
C GLU A 55 18.92 2.53 4.71
N ALA A 56 18.00 2.51 5.68
CA ALA A 56 17.66 1.31 6.43
C ALA A 56 17.09 0.20 5.52
N SER A 57 16.31 0.57 4.50
CA SER A 57 15.77 -0.39 3.52
C SER A 57 16.85 -1.01 2.62
N GLY A 58 17.99 -0.34 2.47
CA GLY A 58 19.13 -0.85 1.71
C GLY A 58 20.02 -1.81 2.50
N VAL A 59 19.84 -1.96 3.81
CA VAL A 59 20.69 -2.82 4.65
C VAL A 59 20.35 -4.30 4.39
N PRO A 60 21.31 -5.12 3.92
CA PRO A 60 21.06 -6.55 3.71
C PRO A 60 20.64 -7.22 5.03
N GLY A 61 19.50 -7.90 5.01
CA GLY A 61 18.95 -8.60 6.19
C GLY A 61 18.15 -7.73 7.15
N SER A 62 17.89 -6.45 6.83
CA SER A 62 16.91 -5.64 7.56
C SER A 62 15.54 -6.32 7.55
N SER A 63 14.94 -6.50 8.71
CA SER A 63 13.67 -7.19 8.84
C SER A 63 12.53 -6.29 8.39
N SER A 64 11.61 -6.83 7.59
CA SER A 64 10.29 -6.25 7.31
C SER A 64 9.57 -5.78 8.58
N ARG A 65 9.83 -6.42 9.72
CA ARG A 65 9.31 -6.02 11.05
C ARG A 65 9.73 -4.62 11.48
N MET A 66 10.94 -4.18 11.16
CA MET A 66 11.39 -2.83 11.52
C MET A 66 10.70 -1.76 10.67
N LEU A 67 10.47 -2.05 9.39
CA LEU A 67 9.66 -1.21 8.50
C LEU A 67 8.21 -1.13 8.98
N VAL A 68 7.63 -2.21 9.49
CA VAL A 68 6.30 -2.19 10.14
C VAL A 68 6.30 -1.25 11.35
N LEU A 69 7.31 -1.32 12.23
CA LEU A 69 7.41 -0.42 13.39
C LEU A 69 7.58 1.05 12.97
N TYR A 70 8.36 1.32 11.92
CA TYR A 70 8.50 2.67 11.35
C TYR A 70 7.17 3.22 10.84
N VAL A 71 6.45 2.41 10.06
CA VAL A 71 5.14 2.76 9.53
C VAL A 71 4.14 3.02 10.64
N GLN A 72 4.07 2.13 11.65
CA GLN A 72 3.20 2.30 12.81
C GLN A 72 3.50 3.62 13.54
N LEU A 73 4.78 3.95 13.74
CA LEU A 73 5.19 5.22 14.36
C LEU A 73 4.78 6.45 13.54
N CYS A 74 4.90 6.40 12.22
CA CYS A 74 4.44 7.47 11.33
C CYS A 74 2.91 7.64 11.41
N LEU A 75 2.17 6.53 11.43
CA LEU A 75 0.70 6.54 11.47
C LEU A 75 0.15 6.99 12.84
N CYS A 76 0.81 6.65 13.95
CA CYS A 76 0.40 7.09 15.28
C CYS A 76 0.56 8.60 15.53
N LYS A 77 1.37 9.31 14.71
CA LYS A 77 1.60 10.76 14.83
C LYS A 77 0.77 11.61 13.84
N GLN A 78 -0.33 11.06 13.32
CA GLN A 78 -1.19 11.67 12.29
C GLN A 78 -1.80 13.05 12.61
N GLU A 79 -1.63 13.57 13.83
CA GLU A 79 -2.10 14.92 14.19
C GLU A 79 -1.34 16.06 13.45
N ASN A 80 -0.20 15.78 12.81
CA ASN A 80 0.54 16.76 12.02
C ASN A 80 0.51 16.44 10.51
N PHE A 81 -0.07 17.35 9.71
CA PHE A 81 -0.19 17.24 8.24
C PHE A 81 1.15 16.95 7.52
N ASN A 82 2.27 17.40 8.08
CA ASN A 82 3.61 17.19 7.52
C ASN A 82 4.10 15.74 7.60
N CYS A 83 3.48 14.90 8.44
CA CYS A 83 3.84 13.48 8.58
C CYS A 83 3.13 12.57 7.56
N LEU A 84 2.14 13.08 6.83
CA LEU A 84 1.34 12.26 5.91
C LEU A 84 2.16 11.79 4.70
N SER A 85 2.93 12.69 4.08
CA SER A 85 3.81 12.35 2.95
C SER A 85 4.90 11.35 3.34
N LEU A 86 5.44 11.50 4.55
CA LEU A 86 6.39 10.55 5.13
C LEU A 86 5.75 9.18 5.36
N GLY A 87 4.54 9.16 5.92
CA GLY A 87 3.78 7.93 6.14
C GLY A 87 3.51 7.16 4.84
N VAL A 88 3.10 7.87 3.78
CA VAL A 88 2.88 7.26 2.45
C VAL A 88 4.18 6.70 1.88
N THR A 89 5.29 7.45 1.96
CA THR A 89 6.60 6.99 1.48
C THR A 89 7.07 5.76 2.26
N ALA A 90 6.90 5.76 3.57
CA ALA A 90 7.25 4.63 4.44
C ALA A 90 6.43 3.38 4.13
N LEU A 91 5.12 3.54 3.91
CA LEU A 91 4.23 2.46 3.49
C LEU A 91 4.61 1.90 2.11
N GLN A 92 5.00 2.75 1.16
CA GLN A 92 5.46 2.31 -0.16
C GLN A 92 6.76 1.49 -0.09
N LEU A 93 7.73 1.93 0.73
CA LEU A 93 8.97 1.17 0.96
C LEU A 93 8.71 -0.16 1.68
N LEU A 94 7.81 -0.16 2.68
CA LEU A 94 7.37 -1.38 3.35
C LEU A 94 6.73 -2.34 2.34
N LEU A 95 5.82 -1.85 1.50
CA LEU A 95 5.17 -2.65 0.46
C LEU A 95 6.20 -3.28 -0.47
N GLN A 96 7.15 -2.50 -0.99
CA GLN A 96 8.21 -3.02 -1.85
C GLN A 96 8.99 -4.15 -1.18
N LYS A 97 9.37 -3.97 0.09
CA LYS A 97 10.15 -4.97 0.83
C LYS A 97 9.38 -6.24 1.14
N LEU A 98 8.10 -6.12 1.50
CA LEU A 98 7.23 -7.26 1.71
C LEU A 98 7.02 -8.06 0.41
N VAL A 99 6.93 -7.37 -0.73
CA VAL A 99 6.84 -8.02 -2.05
C VAL A 99 8.15 -8.74 -2.39
N GLU A 100 9.31 -8.14 -2.16
CA GLU A 100 10.61 -8.80 -2.31
C GLU A 100 10.69 -10.06 -1.43
N GLU A 101 10.23 -9.98 -0.18
CA GLU A 101 10.19 -11.13 0.74
C GLU A 101 9.25 -12.23 0.25
N LEU A 102 8.07 -11.87 -0.27
CA LEU A 102 7.13 -12.81 -0.89
C LEU A 102 7.69 -13.52 -2.12
N GLN A 103 8.56 -12.86 -2.90
CA GLN A 103 9.17 -13.43 -4.10
C GLN A 103 10.33 -14.38 -3.77
N HIS A 104 11.05 -14.15 -2.68
CA HIS A 104 12.27 -14.88 -2.33
C HIS A 104 12.08 -15.98 -1.29
N ASN A 105 10.98 -15.98 -0.54
CA ASN A 105 10.78 -16.91 0.56
C ASN A 105 9.95 -18.14 0.13
N SER A 106 10.43 -19.34 0.45
CA SER A 106 9.73 -20.61 0.16
C SER A 106 8.96 -21.18 1.36
N GLN A 107 9.01 -20.52 2.53
CA GLN A 107 8.35 -21.00 3.74
C GLN A 107 6.89 -20.58 3.80
N THR A 108 5.97 -21.53 3.65
CA THR A 108 4.51 -21.32 3.53
C THR A 108 3.91 -20.48 4.66
N SER A 109 4.29 -20.72 5.93
CA SER A 109 3.72 -19.97 7.07
C SER A 109 4.11 -18.49 7.09
N ARG A 110 5.34 -18.16 6.67
CA ARG A 110 5.79 -16.77 6.56
C ARG A 110 5.17 -16.06 5.36
N LEU A 111 4.86 -16.80 4.29
CA LEU A 111 4.22 -16.24 3.10
C LEU A 111 2.81 -15.74 3.40
N GLU A 112 2.02 -16.47 4.18
CA GLU A 112 0.67 -16.02 4.58
C GLU A 112 0.71 -14.76 5.43
N GLU A 113 1.56 -14.70 6.47
CA GLU A 113 1.73 -13.49 7.29
C GLU A 113 2.18 -12.29 6.46
N THR A 114 3.14 -12.49 5.56
CA THR A 114 3.67 -11.45 4.68
C THR A 114 2.61 -10.97 3.69
N ALA A 115 1.80 -11.89 3.15
CA ALA A 115 0.68 -11.58 2.29
C ALA A 115 -0.33 -10.68 3.02
N VAL A 116 -0.75 -11.04 4.24
CA VAL A 116 -1.67 -10.21 5.05
C VAL A 116 -1.11 -8.80 5.27
N MET A 117 0.19 -8.68 5.59
CA MET A 117 0.84 -7.38 5.75
C MET A 117 0.86 -6.55 4.47
N VAL A 118 1.10 -7.18 3.31
CA VAL A 118 1.00 -6.51 1.99
C VAL A 118 -0.41 -5.97 1.77
N GLN A 119 -1.43 -6.79 2.02
CA GLN A 119 -2.84 -6.40 1.82
C GLN A 119 -3.24 -5.22 2.73
N GLN A 120 -2.84 -5.25 4.01
CA GLN A 120 -3.07 -4.15 4.95
C GLN A 120 -2.35 -2.86 4.54
N THR A 121 -1.11 -2.99 4.09
CA THR A 121 -0.29 -1.86 3.64
C THR A 121 -0.92 -1.20 2.41
N LEU A 122 -1.37 -1.99 1.44
CA LEU A 122 -2.08 -1.51 0.25
C LEU A 122 -3.38 -0.80 0.61
N GLN A 123 -4.22 -1.39 1.47
CA GLN A 123 -5.43 -0.73 1.95
C GLN A 123 -5.08 0.63 2.56
N LYS A 124 -4.07 0.69 3.43
CA LYS A 124 -3.73 1.94 4.10
C LYS A 124 -3.23 2.99 3.12
N LEU A 125 -2.46 2.60 2.11
CA LEU A 125 -2.04 3.50 1.05
C LEU A 125 -3.24 4.08 0.27
N VAL A 126 -4.25 3.25 -0.03
CA VAL A 126 -5.47 3.70 -0.71
C VAL A 126 -6.28 4.68 0.14
N GLU A 127 -6.38 4.43 1.45
CA GLU A 127 -7.04 5.35 2.39
C GLU A 127 -6.34 6.72 2.46
N LEU A 128 -5.01 6.74 2.39
CA LEU A 128 -4.21 7.96 2.49
C LEU A 128 -4.04 8.70 1.15
N ALA A 129 -4.33 8.04 0.03
CA ALA A 129 -4.26 8.65 -1.29
C ALA A 129 -5.30 9.77 -1.45
N LYS A 130 -4.82 10.97 -1.75
CA LYS A 130 -5.66 12.18 -1.83
C LYS A 130 -6.45 12.29 -3.14
N ASN A 131 -5.92 11.72 -4.22
CA ASN A 131 -6.47 11.84 -5.56
C ASN A 131 -6.73 10.47 -6.20
N ASP A 132 -7.54 10.46 -7.24
CA ASP A 132 -8.04 9.23 -7.86
C ASP A 132 -7.01 8.53 -8.74
N GLY A 133 -6.15 9.30 -9.38
CA GLY A 133 -5.01 8.75 -10.11
C GLY A 133 -4.09 7.90 -9.23
N ASP A 134 -3.80 8.35 -8.00
CA ASP A 134 -2.98 7.61 -7.06
C ASP A 134 -3.68 6.35 -6.55
N LYS A 135 -4.99 6.43 -6.27
CA LYS A 135 -5.80 5.25 -5.89
C LYS A 135 -5.81 4.21 -7.01
N LEU A 136 -5.99 4.64 -8.26
CA LEU A 136 -5.97 3.75 -9.43
C LEU A 136 -4.62 3.05 -9.58
N LYS A 137 -3.50 3.75 -9.40
CA LYS A 137 -2.17 3.13 -9.41
C LYS A 137 -2.05 2.05 -8.34
N LEU A 138 -2.54 2.31 -7.12
CA LEU A 138 -2.51 1.36 -6.02
C LEU A 138 -3.43 0.15 -6.26
N PHE A 139 -4.63 0.36 -6.82
CA PHE A 139 -5.53 -0.74 -7.20
C PHE A 139 -4.91 -1.64 -8.29
N LYS A 140 -4.28 -1.03 -9.30
CA LYS A 140 -3.57 -1.77 -10.34
C LYS A 140 -2.39 -2.55 -9.76
N GLN A 141 -1.59 -1.92 -8.91
CA GLN A 141 -0.50 -2.58 -8.21
C GLN A 141 -0.99 -3.78 -7.38
N ALA A 142 -2.11 -3.64 -6.67
CA ALA A 142 -2.70 -4.74 -5.94
C ALA A 142 -3.09 -5.91 -6.86
N ALA A 143 -3.77 -5.63 -7.99
CA ALA A 143 -4.13 -6.64 -8.97
C ALA A 143 -2.90 -7.36 -9.55
N ASP A 144 -1.84 -6.63 -9.91
CA ASP A 144 -0.61 -7.19 -10.46
C ASP A 144 0.12 -8.08 -9.43
N LEU A 145 0.17 -7.67 -8.16
CA LEU A 145 0.77 -8.45 -7.08
C LEU A 145 0.00 -9.75 -6.79
N MET A 146 -1.32 -9.72 -6.86
CA MET A 146 -2.15 -10.91 -6.67
C MET A 146 -2.05 -11.86 -7.87
N GLY A 147 -1.98 -11.33 -9.09
CA GLY A 147 -1.83 -12.13 -10.30
C GLY A 147 -0.49 -12.86 -10.38
N THR A 148 0.53 -12.35 -9.70
CA THR A 148 1.89 -12.90 -9.69
C THR A 148 2.19 -13.78 -8.48
N ASN A 149 1.41 -13.70 -7.41
CA ASN A 149 1.68 -14.42 -6.16
C ASN A 149 0.48 -15.22 -5.68
N GLU A 150 0.59 -16.55 -5.72
CA GLU A 150 -0.51 -17.45 -5.35
C GLU A 150 -0.92 -17.27 -3.89
N ALA A 151 0.01 -17.02 -2.97
CA ALA A 151 -0.29 -16.82 -1.55
C ALA A 151 -1.19 -15.59 -1.34
N LEU A 152 -0.97 -14.50 -2.08
CA LEU A 152 -1.84 -13.32 -2.06
C LEU A 152 -3.24 -13.62 -2.60
N SER A 153 -3.35 -14.50 -3.60
CA SER A 153 -4.64 -14.90 -4.20
C SER A 153 -5.41 -15.91 -3.36
N SER A 154 -4.72 -16.78 -2.60
CA SER A 154 -5.33 -17.87 -1.83
C SER A 154 -5.81 -17.44 -0.45
N THR A 155 -5.35 -16.29 0.04
CA THR A 155 -5.85 -15.66 1.28
C THR A 155 -6.69 -14.43 0.94
N PRO A 156 -7.92 -14.58 0.42
CA PRO A 156 -8.84 -13.46 0.29
C PRO A 156 -9.24 -13.01 1.70
N THR A 157 -8.58 -11.95 2.18
CA THR A 157 -8.95 -11.28 3.42
C THR A 157 -10.01 -10.22 3.15
N GLY A 158 -10.68 -9.76 4.22
CA GLY A 158 -11.60 -8.62 4.14
C GLY A 158 -10.94 -7.34 3.56
N HIS A 159 -9.61 -7.24 3.55
CA HIS A 159 -8.89 -6.13 2.92
C HIS A 159 -9.06 -6.12 1.40
N MET A 160 -9.08 -7.28 0.75
CA MET A 160 -9.23 -7.37 -0.71
C MET A 160 -10.65 -7.14 -1.17
N GLU A 161 -11.61 -7.68 -0.42
CA GLU A 161 -13.02 -7.36 -0.63
C GLU A 161 -13.27 -5.86 -0.46
N TRP A 162 -12.68 -5.24 0.57
CA TRP A 162 -12.74 -3.80 0.76
C TRP A 162 -12.17 -3.01 -0.43
N MET A 163 -11.00 -3.41 -0.96
CA MET A 163 -10.39 -2.74 -2.11
C MET A 163 -11.26 -2.85 -3.37
N LEU A 164 -11.82 -4.04 -3.63
CA LEU A 164 -12.74 -4.29 -4.73
C LEU A 164 -13.99 -3.40 -4.62
N ILE A 165 -14.67 -3.43 -3.47
CA ILE A 165 -15.90 -2.65 -3.24
C ILE A 165 -15.60 -1.15 -3.33
N THR A 166 -14.47 -0.71 -2.79
CA THR A 166 -14.06 0.70 -2.84
C THR A 166 -13.79 1.16 -4.26
N ALA A 167 -13.08 0.37 -5.07
CA ALA A 167 -12.83 0.69 -6.47
C ALA A 167 -14.15 0.75 -7.26
N TYR A 168 -15.04 -0.23 -7.06
CA TYR A 168 -16.34 -0.29 -7.75
C TYR A 168 -17.24 0.89 -7.38
N ASN A 169 -17.50 1.12 -6.09
CA ASN A 169 -18.38 2.19 -5.62
C ASN A 169 -17.89 3.56 -6.08
N ARG A 170 -16.57 3.75 -6.13
CA ARG A 170 -15.98 4.99 -6.64
C ARG A 170 -16.21 5.16 -8.13
N GLY A 171 -16.09 4.08 -8.91
CA GLY A 171 -16.44 4.08 -10.33
C GLY A 171 -17.89 4.49 -10.57
N ILE A 172 -18.84 3.91 -9.81
CA ILE A 172 -20.25 4.30 -9.87
C ILE A 172 -20.46 5.77 -9.53
N ALA A 173 -19.85 6.26 -8.44
CA ALA A 173 -19.96 7.66 -8.04
C ALA A 173 -19.39 8.64 -9.08
N LEU A 174 -18.31 8.26 -9.78
CA LEU A 174 -17.73 9.05 -10.87
C LEU A 174 -18.62 9.03 -12.11
N ALA A 175 -19.23 7.88 -12.45
CA ALA A 175 -20.19 7.78 -13.55
C ALA A 175 -21.40 8.69 -13.31
N GLN A 176 -21.91 8.72 -12.07
CA GLN A 176 -23.00 9.61 -11.66
C GLN A 176 -22.64 11.10 -11.77
N GLN A 177 -21.36 11.45 -11.70
CA GLN A 177 -20.85 12.81 -11.91
C GLN A 177 -20.59 13.14 -13.39
N GLY A 178 -20.87 12.22 -14.31
CA GLY A 178 -20.53 12.36 -15.74
C GLY A 178 -19.04 12.20 -16.05
N LYS A 179 -18.22 11.75 -15.09
CA LYS A 179 -16.78 11.53 -15.30
C LYS A 179 -16.52 10.13 -15.84
N LEU A 180 -17.01 9.85 -17.04
CA LEU A 180 -17.12 8.49 -17.59
C LEU A 180 -15.76 7.81 -17.77
N ASN A 181 -14.75 8.54 -18.26
CA ASN A 181 -13.38 8.01 -18.39
C ASN A 181 -12.75 7.58 -17.06
N GLU A 182 -12.94 8.37 -15.99
CA GLU A 182 -12.44 8.02 -14.65
C GLU A 182 -13.25 6.85 -14.05
N ALA A 183 -14.56 6.85 -14.27
CA ALA A 183 -15.46 5.80 -13.82
C ALA A 183 -15.08 4.44 -14.41
N GLU A 184 -14.87 4.40 -15.74
CA GLU A 184 -14.44 3.21 -16.46
C GLU A 184 -13.16 2.62 -15.85
N GLN A 185 -12.15 3.45 -15.60
CA GLN A 185 -10.88 3.02 -15.01
C GLN A 185 -11.06 2.38 -13.63
N HIS A 186 -11.94 2.94 -12.80
CA HIS A 186 -12.22 2.42 -11.46
C HIS A 186 -13.00 1.10 -11.49
N ILE A 187 -13.98 0.95 -12.39
CA ILE A 187 -14.74 -0.30 -12.55
C ILE A 187 -13.81 -1.39 -13.11
N TYR A 188 -12.95 -1.05 -14.07
CA TYR A 188 -11.92 -1.97 -14.57
C TYR A 188 -10.94 -2.42 -13.48
N ALA A 189 -10.50 -1.49 -12.63
CA ALA A 189 -9.63 -1.81 -11.52
C ALA A 189 -10.29 -2.81 -10.55
N ALA A 190 -11.59 -2.62 -10.25
CA ALA A 190 -12.35 -3.54 -9.41
C ALA A 190 -12.44 -4.96 -10.03
N LEU A 191 -12.73 -5.07 -11.33
CA LEU A 191 -12.75 -6.34 -12.06
C LEU A 191 -11.39 -7.03 -12.08
N ASN A 192 -10.30 -6.28 -12.23
CA ASN A 192 -8.94 -6.83 -12.22
C ASN A 192 -8.57 -7.36 -10.83
N ILE A 193 -8.91 -6.63 -9.76
CA ILE A 193 -8.73 -7.11 -8.38
C ILE A 193 -9.53 -8.40 -8.17
N GLN A 194 -10.79 -8.45 -8.61
CA GLN A 194 -11.63 -9.63 -8.44
C GLN A 194 -11.02 -10.87 -9.09
N ARG A 195 -10.59 -10.75 -10.35
CA ARG A 195 -9.97 -11.85 -11.10
C ARG A 195 -8.68 -12.32 -10.45
N ALA A 196 -7.82 -11.38 -10.07
CA ALA A 196 -6.52 -11.69 -9.48
C ALA A 196 -6.65 -12.34 -8.09
N ALA A 197 -7.59 -11.86 -7.28
CA ALA A 197 -7.85 -12.40 -5.94
C ALA A 197 -8.66 -13.71 -5.97
N LYS A 198 -9.12 -14.17 -7.14
CA LYS A 198 -10.06 -15.30 -7.30
C LYS A 198 -11.27 -15.19 -6.36
N VAL A 199 -11.66 -13.96 -6.02
CA VAL A 199 -12.78 -13.72 -5.12
C VAL A 199 -14.05 -14.03 -5.90
N LEU A 200 -14.70 -15.13 -5.53
CA LEU A 200 -16.04 -15.51 -5.99
C LEU A 200 -17.06 -14.52 -5.40
N SER A 201 -17.06 -13.32 -5.94
CA SER A 201 -18.01 -12.28 -5.61
C SER A 201 -19.20 -12.37 -6.55
N VAL A 202 -20.40 -12.33 -5.96
CA VAL A 202 -21.70 -12.26 -6.66
C VAL A 202 -21.77 -11.04 -7.61
N LYS A 203 -20.86 -10.08 -7.46
CA LYS A 203 -20.89 -8.79 -8.16
C LYS A 203 -20.12 -8.75 -9.48
N GLU A 204 -19.51 -9.84 -9.95
CA GLU A 204 -18.76 -9.78 -11.23
C GLU A 204 -19.66 -9.32 -12.39
N GLU A 205 -20.83 -9.94 -12.52
CA GLU A 205 -21.78 -9.63 -13.59
C GLU A 205 -22.38 -8.22 -13.42
N GLU A 206 -22.58 -7.78 -12.18
CA GLU A 206 -22.99 -6.41 -11.87
C GLU A 206 -21.93 -5.40 -12.33
N MET A 207 -20.66 -5.63 -11.99
CA MET A 207 -19.54 -4.78 -12.40
C MET A 207 -19.36 -4.77 -13.93
N LYS A 208 -19.50 -5.91 -14.61
CA LYS A 208 -19.46 -5.98 -16.08
C LYS A 208 -20.59 -5.18 -16.72
N ARG A 209 -21.81 -5.26 -16.17
CA ARG A 209 -22.95 -4.47 -16.65
C ARG A 209 -22.72 -2.98 -16.44
N ALA A 210 -22.28 -2.58 -15.24
CA ALA A 210 -21.95 -1.19 -14.95
C ALA A 210 -20.88 -0.65 -15.92
N LEU A 211 -19.84 -1.45 -16.19
CA LEU A 211 -18.80 -1.08 -17.15
C LEU A 211 -19.36 -0.89 -18.57
N GLN A 212 -20.22 -1.80 -19.03
CA GLN A 212 -20.84 -1.70 -20.35
C GLN A 212 -21.67 -0.42 -20.48
N ILE A 213 -22.48 -0.09 -19.46
CA ILE A 213 -23.28 1.15 -19.44
C ILE A 213 -22.38 2.38 -19.47
N VAL A 214 -21.30 2.41 -18.68
CA VAL A 214 -20.37 3.56 -18.67
C VAL A 214 -19.73 3.78 -20.03
N LYS A 215 -19.41 2.71 -20.76
CA LYS A 215 -18.87 2.80 -22.13
C LYS A 215 -19.88 3.34 -23.13
N GLU A 216 -21.10 2.82 -23.11
CA GLU A 216 -22.18 3.29 -23.98
C GLU A 216 -22.44 4.80 -23.76
N LEU A 217 -22.47 5.24 -22.50
CA LEU A 217 -22.61 6.67 -22.17
C LEU A 217 -21.42 7.50 -22.67
N ALA A 218 -20.20 6.96 -22.64
CA ALA A 218 -19.02 7.68 -23.09
C ALA A 218 -19.03 7.87 -24.63
N GLU A 219 -19.45 6.84 -25.36
CA GLU A 219 -19.65 6.92 -26.82
C GLU A 219 -20.77 7.92 -27.20
N GLU A 220 -21.84 7.97 -26.41
CA GLU A 220 -22.93 8.95 -26.58
C GLU A 220 -22.47 10.40 -26.33
N GLU A 221 -21.58 10.62 -25.35
CA GLU A 221 -20.98 11.93 -25.06
C GLU A 221 -20.09 12.41 -26.21
N GLU A 222 -19.26 11.52 -26.78
CA GLU A 222 -18.39 11.82 -27.93
C GLU A 222 -19.19 12.18 -29.19
N THR A 223 -20.36 11.57 -29.37
CA THR A 223 -21.24 11.81 -30.53
C THR A 223 -22.16 13.03 -30.35
N GLY A 224 -22.12 13.69 -29.19
CA GLY A 224 -22.90 14.91 -28.91
C GLY A 224 -24.40 14.68 -28.69
N SER A 225 -24.82 13.43 -28.58
CA SER A 225 -26.16 13.05 -28.15
C SER A 225 -26.25 13.17 -26.64
N ALA A 226 -26.82 14.28 -26.14
CA ALA A 226 -27.02 14.49 -24.71
C ALA A 226 -27.86 13.35 -24.10
N SER A 227 -27.21 12.50 -23.29
CA SER A 227 -27.81 11.32 -22.68
C SER A 227 -28.01 11.49 -21.17
N TYR A 228 -29.11 10.91 -20.68
CA TYR A 228 -29.52 10.92 -19.29
C TYR A 228 -28.90 9.71 -18.58
N ILE A 229 -28.24 9.90 -17.43
CA ILE A 229 -27.66 8.80 -16.67
C ILE A 229 -28.79 7.84 -16.25
N PRO A 230 -28.78 6.58 -16.71
CA PRO A 230 -29.91 5.67 -16.51
C PRO A 230 -30.05 5.30 -15.02
N ALA A 231 -31.29 5.28 -14.54
CA ALA A 231 -31.61 4.98 -13.14
C ALA A 231 -31.14 3.59 -12.68
N SER A 232 -30.82 2.69 -13.62
CA SER A 232 -30.23 1.37 -13.36
C SER A 232 -28.85 1.44 -12.69
N LEU A 233 -28.11 2.56 -12.83
CA LEU A 233 -26.84 2.80 -12.12
C LEU A 233 -27.03 3.31 -10.68
N ILE A 234 -28.26 3.56 -10.24
CA ILE A 234 -28.56 4.23 -8.95
C ILE A 234 -28.98 3.24 -7.86
N GLN A 235 -29.28 1.98 -8.19
CA GLN A 235 -29.68 0.99 -7.19
C GLN A 235 -28.47 0.18 -6.67
N PRO A 236 -28.19 0.22 -5.35
CA PRO A 236 -27.07 -0.49 -4.72
C PRO A 236 -27.30 -2.00 -4.53
#